data_AF-A0AAU7QWF9-F1
#
_entry.id   AF-A0AAU7QWF9-F1
#
_cell.length_a   1.000
_cell.length_b   1.000
_cell.length_c   1.000
_cell.angle_alpha   90.00
_cell.angle_beta   90.00
_cell.angle_gamma   90.00
#
_symmetry.space_group_name_H-M   'P 1'
#
loop_
_entity.id
_entity.type
_entity.pdbx_description
1 polymer ?
#
loop_
_entity_poly.entity_id
_entity_poly.type
_entity_poly.pdbx_seq_one_letter_code
_entity_poly.pdbx_strand_id
1 'polypeptide(L)' 'MVDLLDAQRAGRAGAAARFTDGVGEFYADDTDEGRPVRCRFLWSGITADSCRWEQAFSTDGERTWETNWVMEFRRTG' A
#
# COMPACT_ATOMS: atom_id res chain seq x y z
N MET A 1 -12.67 -0.68 10.07
CA MET A 1 -11.36 -0.54 10.73
C MET A 1 -10.46 -1.54 10.04
N VAL A 2 -9.66 -1.08 9.10
CA VAL A 2 -8.72 -1.93 8.36
C VAL A 2 -7.75 -2.49 9.39
N ASP A 3 -7.79 -3.80 9.61
CA ASP A 3 -6.97 -4.49 10.61
C ASP A 3 -5.55 -4.60 10.03
N LEU A 4 -4.54 -4.57 10.90
CA LEU A 4 -3.15 -4.92 10.59
C LEU A 4 -3.04 -6.24 9.79
N LEU A 5 -4.05 -7.12 9.90
CA LEU A 5 -4.20 -8.34 9.11
C LEU A 5 -4.33 -8.12 7.59
N ASP A 6 -4.88 -7.00 7.11
CA ASP A 6 -5.10 -6.77 5.67
C ASP A 6 -3.78 -6.53 4.94
N ALA A 7 -2.82 -5.86 5.58
CA ALA A 7 -1.47 -5.68 5.05
C ALA A 7 -0.71 -7.01 4.86
N GLN A 8 -0.98 -8.03 5.69
CA GLN A 8 -0.39 -9.38 5.53
C GLN A 8 -1.09 -10.22 4.45
N ARG A 9 -2.37 -9.93 4.14
CA ARG A 9 -3.13 -10.61 3.08
C ARG A 9 -2.81 -10.10 1.68
N ALA A 10 -2.18 -8.93 1.55
CA ALA A 10 -1.59 -8.45 0.30
C ALA A 10 -0.59 -9.46 -0.32
N GLY A 11 -0.08 -10.44 0.46
CA GLY A 11 0.72 -11.55 -0.05
C GLY A 11 -0.04 -12.66 -0.79
N ARG A 12 -1.39 -12.62 -0.85
CA ARG A 12 -2.23 -13.63 -1.53
C ARG A 12 -3.04 -13.11 -2.72
N ALA A 13 -3.33 -11.81 -2.78
CA ALA A 13 -3.84 -11.21 -4.00
C ALA A 13 -2.64 -10.98 -4.92
N GLY A 14 -2.70 -11.43 -6.18
CA GLY A 14 -1.64 -11.29 -7.16
C GLY A 14 -1.41 -9.82 -7.54
N ALA A 15 -0.88 -9.03 -6.62
CA ALA A 15 -0.63 -7.62 -6.79
C ALA A 15 0.30 -7.45 -7.99
N ALA A 16 -0.17 -6.73 -9.00
CA ALA A 16 0.71 -6.24 -10.04
C ALA A 16 1.72 -5.31 -9.36
N ALA A 17 2.93 -5.81 -9.18
CA ALA A 17 4.02 -5.10 -8.52
C ALA A 17 4.94 -4.52 -9.58
N ARG A 18 5.27 -3.23 -9.45
CA ARG A 18 6.31 -2.59 -10.26
C ARG A 18 7.26 -1.82 -9.37
N PHE A 19 8.55 -1.97 -9.65
CA PHE A 19 9.57 -1.08 -9.12
C PHE A 19 10.05 -0.15 -10.24
N THR A 20 10.03 1.16 -9.97
CA THR A 20 10.56 2.19 -10.86
C THR A 20 11.25 3.25 -10.02
N ASP A 21 12.49 3.58 -10.33
CA ASP A 21 13.25 4.68 -9.70
C ASP A 21 13.27 4.63 -8.16
N GLY A 22 13.42 3.43 -7.58
CA GLY A 22 13.48 3.23 -6.12
C GLY A 22 12.12 3.26 -5.42
N VAL A 23 11.02 3.35 -6.17
CA VAL A 23 9.65 3.25 -5.65
C VAL A 23 9.05 1.91 -6.03
N GLY A 24 8.58 1.17 -5.03
CA GLY A 24 7.78 -0.03 -5.21
C GLY A 24 6.30 0.30 -5.15
N GLU A 25 5.56 -0.01 -6.21
CA GLU A 25 4.13 0.24 -6.32
C GLU A 25 3.38 -1.09 -6.48
N PHE A 26 2.38 -1.30 -5.64
CA PHE A 26 1.61 -2.54 -5.56
C PHE A 26 0.12 -2.23 -5.47
N TYR A 27 -0.70 -3.09 -6.06
CA TYR A 27 -2.16 -2.91 -6.10
C TYR A 27 -2.90 -4.15 -5.63
N ALA A 28 -4.02 -3.95 -4.94
CA ALA A 28 -4.90 -5.04 -4.52
C ALA A 28 -6.37 -4.60 -4.59
N ASP A 29 -7.28 -5.55 -4.79
CA ASP A 29 -8.71 -5.33 -4.62
C ASP A 29 -9.10 -5.63 -3.18
N ASP A 30 -9.95 -4.78 -2.60
CA ASP A 30 -10.43 -4.92 -1.23
C ASP A 30 -11.87 -4.39 -1.10
N THR A 31 -12.40 -4.42 0.11
CA THR A 31 -13.68 -3.81 0.47
C THR A 31 -13.54 -2.94 1.71
N ASP A 32 -13.96 -1.68 1.60
CA ASP A 32 -14.08 -0.76 2.74
C ASP A 32 -15.55 -0.54 3.06
N GLU A 33 -15.97 -0.87 4.29
CA GLU A 33 -17.37 -0.83 4.73
C GLU A 33 -18.33 -1.55 3.77
N GLY A 34 -17.89 -2.65 3.15
CA GLY A 34 -18.65 -3.43 2.18
C GLY A 34 -18.71 -2.83 0.76
N ARG A 35 -18.03 -1.71 0.50
CA ARG A 35 -17.88 -1.13 -0.84
C ARG A 35 -16.56 -1.60 -1.47
N PRO A 36 -16.56 -2.09 -2.71
CA PRO A 36 -15.32 -2.42 -3.41
C PRO A 36 -14.41 -1.20 -3.50
N VAL A 37 -13.14 -1.38 -3.15
CA VAL A 37 -12.09 -0.37 -3.27
C VAL A 37 -10.88 -0.98 -3.97
N ARG A 38 -10.16 -0.14 -4.69
CA ARG A 38 -8.81 -0.47 -5.13
C ARG A 38 -7.83 0.08 -4.11
N CYS A 39 -6.93 -0.76 -3.62
CA CYS A 39 -5.84 -0.39 -2.73
C CYS A 39 -4.55 -0.22 -3.53
N ARG A 40 -3.80 0.84 -3.23
CA ARG A 40 -2.42 1.05 -3.69
C ARG A 40 -1.49 1.15 -2.51
N PHE A 41 -0.36 0.48 -2.62
CA PHE A 41 0.74 0.53 -1.66
C PHE A 41 1.98 1.09 -2.32
N LEU A 42 2.57 2.11 -1.71
CA LEU A 42 3.83 2.70 -2.15
C LEU A 42 4.91 2.43 -1.11
N TRP A 43 6.02 1.85 -1.55
CA TRP A 43 7.27 1.79 -0.80
C TRP A 43 8.24 2.79 -1.42
N SER A 44 8.74 3.73 -0.63
CA SER A 44 9.64 4.79 -1.10
C SER A 44 10.69 5.14 -0.05
N GLY A 45 11.69 5.93 -0.45
CA GLY A 45 12.76 6.37 0.46
C GLY A 45 13.53 5.21 1.09
N ILE A 46 13.68 4.11 0.35
CA ILE A 46 14.28 2.88 0.87
C ILE A 46 15.79 3.09 1.00
N THR A 47 16.29 3.04 2.23
CA THR A 47 17.71 3.00 2.58
C THR A 47 18.04 1.67 3.27
N ALA A 48 19.29 1.49 3.69
CA ALA A 48 19.69 0.32 4.48
C ALA A 48 19.02 0.26 5.87
N ASP A 49 18.55 1.39 6.39
CA ASP A 49 18.06 1.54 7.76
C ASP A 49 16.67 2.18 7.87
N SER A 50 16.04 2.56 6.75
CA SER A 50 14.73 3.20 6.76
C SER A 50 13.95 3.00 5.47
N CYS A 51 12.63 3.19 5.55
CA CYS A 51 11.77 3.33 4.38
C CYS A 51 10.45 4.01 4.78
N ARG A 52 9.73 4.50 3.79
CA ARG A 52 8.37 5.01 3.92
C ARG A 52 7.40 4.06 3.22
N TRP A 53 6.25 3.86 3.85
CA TRP A 53 5.15 3.10 3.28
C TRP A 53 3.87 3.92 3.31
N GLU A 54 3.09 3.85 2.23
CA GLU A 54 1.82 4.55 2.12
C GLU A 54 0.76 3.60 1.57
N GLN A 55 -0.44 3.66 2.14
CA GLN A 55 -1.66 3.07 1.59
C GLN A 55 -2.58 4.16 1.10
N ALA A 56 -3.16 3.94 -0.07
CA ALA A 56 -4.23 4.76 -0.61
C ALA A 56 -5.37 3.91 -1.15
N PHE A 57 -6.60 4.42 -1.02
CA PHE A 57 -7.78 3.82 -1.63
C PHE A 57 -8.25 4.62 -2.84
N SER A 58 -8.79 3.91 -3.81
CA SER A 58 -9.50 4.44 -4.96
C SER A 58 -10.89 3.81 -4.98
N THR A 59 -11.92 4.63 -5.11
CA THR A 59 -13.32 4.19 -5.28
C THR A 59 -13.86 4.43 -6.69
N ASP A 60 -13.05 4.99 -7.58
CA ASP A 60 -13.47 5.47 -8.91
C ASP A 60 -12.72 4.82 -10.09
N GLY A 61 -12.15 3.64 -9.86
CA GLY A 61 -11.42 2.88 -10.89
C GLY A 61 -10.01 3.42 -11.15
N GLU A 62 -9.26 3.70 -10.07
CA GLU A 62 -7.86 4.15 -10.05
C GLU A 62 -7.63 5.57 -10.58
N ARG A 63 -8.71 6.36 -10.74
CA ARG A 63 -8.63 7.73 -11.28
C ARG A 63 -8.19 8.73 -10.21
N THR A 64 -8.66 8.54 -8.98
CA THR A 64 -8.25 9.32 -7.81
C THR A 64 -7.86 8.41 -6.66
N TRP A 65 -6.96 8.89 -5.81
CA TRP A 65 -6.41 8.13 -4.71
C TRP A 65 -6.43 8.98 -3.43
N GLU A 66 -7.00 8.41 -2.36
CA GLU A 66 -6.97 8.98 -1.02
C GLU A 66 -5.95 8.21 -0.18
N THR A 67 -4.83 8.86 0.17
CA THR A 67 -3.88 8.29 1.13
C THR A 67 -4.51 8.29 2.52
N ASN A 68 -4.80 7.11 3.03
CA ASN A 68 -5.46 6.92 4.32
C ASN A 68 -4.48 6.47 5.42
N TRP A 69 -3.26 6.03 5.04
CA TRP A 69 -2.25 5.61 6.00
C TRP A 69 -0.84 5.86 5.47
N VAL A 70 0.00 6.47 6.30
CA VAL A 70 1.45 6.61 6.11
C VAL A 70 2.18 5.99 7.30
N MET A 71 3.23 5.23 7.02
CA MET A 71 4.18 4.72 8.02
C MET A 71 5.61 5.06 7.63
N GLU A 72 6.43 5.38 8.64
CA GLU A 72 7.87 5.52 8.49
C GLU A 72 8.56 4.44 9.33
N PHE A 73 9.37 3.61 8.67
CA PHE A 73 10.12 2.55 9.30
C PHE A 73 11.56 2.98 9.52
N ARG A 74 12.11 2.63 10.69
CA ARG A 74 13.52 2.77 11.01
C ARG A 74 14.02 1.50 11.69
N ARG A 75 15.13 0.95 11.21
CA ARG A 75 15.82 -0.17 11.85
C ARG A 75 16.54 0.36 13.10
N THR A 76 16.20 -0.18 14.27
CA THR A 76 16.97 0.04 15.50
C THR A 76 17.95 -1.11 15.68
N GLY A 77 19.22 -0.77 15.92
CA GLY A 77 20.29 -1.74 16.20
C GLY A 77 20.23 -2.32 17.59
#